data_AF-A0A7W1JNM9-F1
#
_entry.id   AF-A0A7W1JNM9-F1
#
_cell.length_a   1.000
_cell.length_b   1.000
_cell.length_c   1.000
_cell.angle_alpha   90.00
_cell.angle_beta   90.00
_cell.angle_gamma   90.00
#
_symmetry.space_group_name_H-M   'P 1'
#
loop_
_entity.id
_entity.type
_entity.pdbx_description
1 polymer ?
#
loop_
_entity_poly.entity_id
_entity_poly.type
_entity_poly.pdbx_seq_one_letter_code
_entity_poly.pdbx_strand_id
1 'polypeptide(L)'
;MDTFLPWAALLAGLFALAIDWWLESSEARKPVAGAPTPFWTELQAMRPILIGVLILAGLAIAAAWFLAKTPASGVGFAIGALAVLISHIAERPLDGPNHLGIVPLGLATAAVGATLFAEKAWRVDLQLGLIMGASLAAALVRVGAPGRSSWPGLTTIYAGALVAASVIGSLRENVERAAFAPILIGIVAVIAFALAILWRQFADRQRGEAGLSVFWVGLIGALALIGGAKLVAVKYLFLGDFFLVVAGAVITAGCVAWVLSDDREHDPGTFGIASLIWLAWTTIAFGLLQGVGVGITAVAAASFLYLIDAKRAIASVGIVTAIAFYRVFLELYPAESRSIDIGQQYAVMGLMAGAALPIALSRWGARICEPFMGMRGFILTLLAALITVALVVAFPFVLGSRGVVGFVVGLGLAAFCLGVGGSFRLGLLSLSAGLASSTILAFGYLAPHLGLEREAKIRFLGWGIAAAIVILVSAEMLTRRPKVHTPHEEPA
;
A
#
# COMPACT_ATOMS: atom_id res chain seq x y z
N MET A 1 -28.21 5.65 -2.61
CA MET A 1 -27.18 5.61 -1.55
C MET A 1 -25.79 5.48 -2.15
N ASP A 2 -25.65 4.64 -3.18
CA ASP A 2 -24.49 4.51 -4.06
C ASP A 2 -23.96 5.84 -4.60
N THR A 3 -24.84 6.82 -4.77
CA THR A 3 -24.49 8.17 -5.22
C THR A 3 -23.87 9.05 -4.14
N PHE A 4 -24.16 8.86 -2.85
CA PHE A 4 -23.68 9.74 -1.77
C PHE A 4 -22.36 9.29 -1.15
N LEU A 5 -22.15 7.98 -1.03
CA LEU A 5 -20.95 7.42 -0.40
C LEU A 5 -19.63 7.86 -1.06
N PRO A 6 -19.51 7.94 -2.40
CA PRO A 6 -18.30 8.41 -3.05
C PRO A 6 -17.97 9.87 -2.66
N TRP A 7 -19.00 10.73 -2.57
CA TRP A 7 -18.83 12.11 -2.10
C TRP A 7 -18.42 12.18 -0.64
N ALA A 8 -19.02 11.36 0.24
CA ALA A 8 -18.63 11.31 1.64
C ALA A 8 -17.17 10.88 1.83
N ALA A 9 -16.68 9.94 1.01
CA ALA A 9 -15.28 9.52 1.01
C ALA A 9 -14.34 10.64 0.51
N LEU A 10 -14.71 11.36 -0.55
CA LEU A 10 -13.96 12.54 -1.02
C LEU A 10 -13.90 13.63 0.07
N LEU A 11 -15.03 13.92 0.71
CA LEU A 11 -15.10 14.87 1.82
C LEU A 11 -14.24 14.43 3.01
N ALA A 12 -14.15 13.13 3.30
CA ALA A 12 -13.26 12.63 4.35
C ALA A 12 -11.77 12.89 4.02
N GLY A 13 -11.36 12.75 2.75
CA GLY A 13 -10.01 13.13 2.32
C GLY A 13 -9.74 14.63 2.41
N LEU A 14 -10.69 15.46 1.97
CA LEU A 14 -10.60 16.92 2.10
C LEU A 14 -10.56 17.35 3.57
N PHE A 15 -11.35 16.71 4.42
CA PHE A 15 -11.39 16.97 5.85
C PHE A 15 -10.05 16.61 6.53
N ALA A 16 -9.45 15.48 6.15
CA ALA A 16 -8.12 15.10 6.64
C ALA A 16 -7.07 16.16 6.28
N LEU A 17 -7.06 16.64 5.02
CA LEU A 17 -6.18 17.74 4.59
C LEU A 17 -6.46 19.05 5.34
N ALA A 18 -7.72 19.38 5.57
CA ALA A 18 -8.11 20.60 6.27
C ALA A 18 -7.71 20.58 7.75
N ILE A 19 -7.83 19.43 8.43
CA ILE A 19 -7.34 19.26 9.80
C ILE A 19 -5.83 19.44 9.84
N ASP A 20 -5.10 18.74 8.97
CA ASP A 20 -3.64 18.81 8.91
C ASP A 20 -3.16 20.26 8.74
N TRP A 21 -3.79 20.99 7.82
CA TRP A 21 -3.53 22.41 7.61
C TRP A 21 -3.92 23.30 8.80
N TRP A 22 -5.01 22.99 9.49
CA TRP A 22 -5.43 23.72 10.69
C TRP A 22 -4.44 23.52 11.84
N LEU A 23 -3.96 22.29 12.07
CA LEU A 23 -2.97 21.98 13.10
C LEU A 23 -1.70 22.81 12.89
N GLU A 24 -1.22 22.89 11.65
CA GLU A 24 -0.07 23.72 11.28
C GLU A 24 -0.28 25.20 11.62
N SER A 25 -1.44 25.76 11.26
CA SER A 25 -1.74 27.17 11.53
C SER A 25 -1.72 27.51 13.03
N SER A 26 -2.00 26.53 13.88
CA SER A 26 -2.06 26.67 15.33
C SER A 26 -0.71 26.60 16.03
N GLU A 27 0.28 25.94 15.44
CA GLU A 27 1.64 25.78 16.02
C GLU A 27 2.60 26.92 15.64
N ALA A 28 2.18 27.87 14.80
CA ALA A 28 2.83 29.16 14.52
C ALA A 28 4.38 29.14 14.54
N ARG A 29 5.02 28.41 13.62
CA ARG A 29 6.32 28.85 13.11
C ARG A 29 6.10 30.19 12.43
N LYS A 30 6.47 31.31 13.07
CA LYS A 30 6.46 32.63 12.42
C LYS A 30 7.28 32.52 11.13
N PRO A 31 6.70 32.69 9.94
CA PRO A 31 7.48 32.71 8.72
C PRO A 31 8.49 33.87 8.83
N VAL A 32 9.78 33.57 8.66
CA VAL A 32 10.81 34.60 8.59
C VAL A 32 10.47 35.50 7.40
N ALA A 33 10.17 36.76 7.66
CA ALA A 33 9.72 37.70 6.63
C ALA A 33 10.80 37.86 5.54
N GLY A 34 10.44 37.60 4.28
CA GLY A 34 11.29 37.83 3.12
C GLY A 34 11.97 36.61 2.49
N ALA A 35 11.90 35.43 3.12
CA ALA A 35 12.31 34.17 2.47
C ALA A 35 11.14 33.57 1.68
N PRO A 36 11.37 32.95 0.49
CA PRO A 36 10.33 32.12 -0.12
C PRO A 36 9.91 31.07 0.91
N THR A 37 8.59 30.84 1.03
CA THR A 37 8.12 29.84 1.99
C THR A 37 8.79 28.50 1.67
N PRO A 38 9.19 27.71 2.69
CA PRO A 38 9.85 26.42 2.50
C PRO A 38 9.09 25.50 1.54
N PHE A 39 7.77 25.66 1.45
CA PHE A 39 6.91 25.00 0.47
C PHE A 39 7.34 25.20 -1.00
N TRP A 40 7.63 26.43 -1.45
CA TRP A 40 7.94 26.68 -2.87
C TRP A 40 9.31 26.14 -3.27
N THR A 41 10.28 26.20 -2.36
CA THR A 41 11.61 25.65 -2.57
C THR A 41 11.58 24.11 -2.57
N GLU A 42 10.78 23.50 -1.70
CA GLU A 42 10.52 22.06 -1.71
C GLU A 42 9.77 21.61 -2.97
N LEU A 43 8.74 22.33 -3.40
CA LEU A 43 7.99 22.01 -4.62
C LEU A 43 8.89 22.07 -5.86
N GLN A 44 9.81 23.04 -5.93
CA GLN A 44 10.80 23.12 -7.00
C GLN A 44 11.79 21.95 -6.96
N ALA A 45 12.23 21.52 -5.78
CA ALA A 45 13.07 20.32 -5.62
C ALA A 45 12.32 19.03 -5.99
N MET A 46 11.01 18.99 -5.78
CA MET A 46 10.13 17.85 -6.13
C MET A 46 9.74 17.79 -7.61
N ARG A 47 10.00 18.85 -8.39
CA ARG A 47 9.62 18.95 -9.81
C ARG A 47 9.95 17.72 -10.67
N PRO A 48 11.16 17.10 -10.62
CA PRO A 48 11.42 15.90 -11.41
C PRO A 48 10.57 14.70 -11.01
N ILE A 49 10.23 14.55 -9.71
CA ILE A 49 9.36 13.49 -9.21
C ILE A 49 7.93 13.71 -9.71
N LEU A 50 7.44 14.96 -9.59
CA LEU A 50 6.11 15.36 -10.07
C LEU A 50 5.95 15.07 -11.57
N ILE A 51 6.92 15.52 -12.37
CA ILE A 51 6.94 15.28 -13.82
C ILE A 51 7.00 13.77 -14.10
N GLY A 52 7.85 13.02 -13.41
CA GLY A 52 7.99 11.58 -13.59
C GLY A 52 6.70 10.81 -13.31
N VAL A 53 6.03 11.11 -12.19
CA VAL A 53 4.75 10.50 -11.81
C VAL A 53 3.65 10.87 -12.82
N LEU A 54 3.59 12.12 -13.26
CA LEU A 54 2.61 12.57 -14.26
C LEU A 54 2.83 11.94 -15.64
N ILE A 55 4.08 11.83 -16.09
CA ILE A 55 4.43 11.14 -17.34
C ILE A 55 4.01 9.67 -17.25
N LEU A 56 4.32 9.00 -16.15
CA LEU A 56 3.92 7.60 -15.94
C LEU A 56 2.40 7.42 -15.92
N ALA A 57 1.67 8.30 -15.25
CA ALA A 57 0.22 8.28 -15.25
C ALA A 57 -0.34 8.51 -16.66
N GLY A 58 0.20 9.47 -17.42
CA GLY A 58 -0.18 9.72 -18.81
C GLY A 58 0.10 8.54 -19.72
N LEU A 59 1.27 7.91 -19.59
CA LEU A 59 1.63 6.70 -20.33
C LEU A 59 0.75 5.51 -19.96
N ALA A 60 0.39 5.34 -18.68
CA ALA A 60 -0.50 4.27 -18.24
C ALA A 60 -1.91 4.45 -18.81
N ILE A 61 -2.44 5.67 -18.80
CA ILE A 61 -3.73 6.00 -19.43
C ILE A 61 -3.67 5.74 -20.94
N ALA A 62 -2.63 6.22 -21.62
CA ALA A 62 -2.46 6.01 -23.05
C ALA A 62 -2.33 4.52 -23.40
N ALA A 63 -1.52 3.76 -22.67
CA ALA A 63 -1.38 2.32 -22.87
C ALA A 63 -2.71 1.58 -22.64
N ALA A 64 -3.45 1.93 -21.59
CA ALA A 64 -4.77 1.36 -21.31
C ALA A 64 -5.78 1.65 -22.43
N TRP A 65 -5.74 2.86 -23.01
CA TRP A 65 -6.60 3.25 -24.14
C TRP A 65 -6.22 2.60 -25.46
N PHE A 66 -4.94 2.59 -25.81
CA PHE A 66 -4.48 2.17 -27.14
C PHE A 66 -4.16 0.68 -27.25
N LEU A 67 -3.67 0.04 -26.17
CA LEU A 67 -3.17 -1.33 -26.22
C LEU A 67 -4.12 -2.35 -25.58
N ALA A 68 -4.71 -2.01 -24.43
CA ALA A 68 -5.43 -2.99 -23.62
C ALA A 68 -6.97 -2.96 -23.80
N LYS A 69 -7.52 -1.92 -24.45
CA LYS A 69 -8.98 -1.65 -24.52
C LYS A 69 -9.66 -1.60 -23.14
N THR A 70 -8.90 -1.42 -22.06
CA THR A 70 -9.40 -1.39 -20.68
C THR A 70 -8.95 -0.10 -19.99
N PRO A 71 -9.57 1.04 -20.33
CA PRO A 71 -9.20 2.34 -19.77
C PRO A 71 -9.31 2.41 -18.24
N ALA A 72 -10.11 1.52 -17.63
CA ALA A 72 -10.35 1.46 -16.19
C ALA A 72 -9.07 1.33 -15.35
N SER A 73 -8.17 0.40 -15.70
CA SER A 73 -6.94 0.16 -14.94
C SER A 73 -5.95 1.32 -15.04
N GLY A 74 -5.84 1.96 -16.21
CA GLY A 74 -5.02 3.15 -16.43
C GLY A 74 -5.55 4.38 -15.68
N VAL A 75 -6.87 4.60 -15.66
CA VAL A 75 -7.50 5.65 -14.86
C VAL A 75 -7.28 5.39 -13.36
N GLY A 76 -7.49 4.15 -12.92
CA GLY A 76 -7.20 3.71 -11.56
C GLY A 76 -5.78 4.06 -11.15
N PHE A 77 -4.80 3.65 -11.98
CA PHE A 77 -3.39 3.96 -11.79
C PHE A 77 -3.13 5.45 -11.57
N ALA A 78 -3.71 6.31 -12.40
CA ALA A 78 -3.57 7.75 -12.25
C ALA A 78 -4.16 8.28 -10.94
N ILE A 79 -5.34 7.79 -10.52
CA ILE A 79 -5.97 8.15 -9.24
C ILE A 79 -5.05 7.77 -8.07
N GLY A 80 -4.51 6.55 -8.07
CA GLY A 80 -3.62 6.08 -7.01
C GLY A 80 -2.31 6.85 -6.95
N ALA A 81 -1.70 7.10 -8.10
CA ALA A 81 -0.48 7.89 -8.21
C ALA A 81 -0.70 9.33 -7.70
N LEU A 82 -1.84 9.95 -8.06
CA LEU A 82 -2.20 11.29 -7.61
C LEU A 82 -2.44 11.35 -6.10
N ALA A 83 -3.16 10.37 -5.53
CA ALA A 83 -3.41 10.32 -4.09
C ALA A 83 -2.10 10.25 -3.29
N VAL A 84 -1.15 9.44 -3.75
CA VAL A 84 0.18 9.34 -3.13
C VAL A 84 0.99 10.62 -3.30
N LEU A 85 0.88 11.28 -4.46
CA LEU A 85 1.56 12.53 -4.71
C LEU A 85 1.04 13.65 -3.81
N ILE A 86 -0.28 13.77 -3.65
CA ILE A 86 -0.90 14.71 -2.72
C ILE A 86 -0.47 14.37 -1.29
N SER A 87 -0.44 13.09 -0.93
CA SER A 87 0.03 12.63 0.38
C SER A 87 1.48 13.07 0.64
N HIS A 88 2.37 12.95 -0.36
CA HIS A 88 3.75 13.40 -0.24
C HIS A 88 3.87 14.93 -0.12
N ILE A 89 3.11 15.69 -0.90
CA ILE A 89 3.11 17.16 -0.83
C ILE A 89 2.58 17.65 0.51
N ALA A 90 1.60 16.95 1.07
CA ALA A 90 1.05 17.22 2.39
C ALA A 90 2.00 16.79 3.52
N GLU A 91 2.86 15.79 3.30
CA GLU A 91 3.88 15.34 4.24
C GLU A 91 4.98 16.40 4.38
N ARG A 92 4.75 17.37 5.27
CA ARG A 92 5.73 18.41 5.58
C ARG A 92 6.73 17.90 6.61
N PRO A 93 7.99 18.39 6.58
CA PRO A 93 8.99 18.10 7.61
C PRO A 93 8.62 18.84 8.89
N LEU A 94 7.64 18.30 9.61
CA LEU A 94 7.36 18.71 10.98
C LEU A 94 8.33 17.94 11.86
N ASP A 95 9.36 18.64 12.35
CA ASP A 95 10.33 18.14 13.31
C ASP A 95 9.62 17.88 14.65
N GLY A 96 8.91 16.76 14.73
CA GLY A 96 8.17 16.38 15.92
C GLY A 96 7.96 14.87 15.96
N PRO A 97 8.34 14.17 17.05
CA PRO A 97 8.14 12.73 17.21
C PRO A 97 6.65 12.29 17.31
N ASN A 98 5.71 13.19 17.02
CA ASN A 98 4.31 13.08 17.40
C ASN A 98 3.30 13.42 16.28
N HIS A 99 3.75 13.61 15.04
CA HIS A 99 2.86 13.99 13.95
C HIS A 99 2.03 12.80 13.44
N LEU A 100 0.89 12.56 14.09
CA LEU A 100 -0.16 11.65 13.63
C LEU A 100 -0.77 12.20 12.33
N GLY A 101 -0.27 11.76 11.18
CA GLY A 101 -0.79 12.21 9.88
C GLY A 101 -2.18 11.64 9.60
N ILE A 102 -3.25 12.42 9.68
CA ILE A 102 -4.58 11.94 9.26
C ILE A 102 -4.68 11.78 7.73
N VAL A 103 -3.81 12.48 7.00
CA VAL A 103 -3.86 12.63 5.53
C VAL A 103 -3.73 11.31 4.77
N PRO A 104 -2.79 10.38 5.07
CA PRO A 104 -2.68 9.12 4.33
C PRO A 104 -3.97 8.30 4.34
N LEU A 105 -4.64 8.26 5.50
CA LEU A 105 -5.87 7.52 5.71
C LEU A 105 -7.05 8.19 5.00
N GLY A 106 -7.14 9.53 5.07
CA GLY A 106 -8.14 10.33 4.35
C GLY A 106 -8.01 10.22 2.83
N LEU A 107 -6.80 10.37 2.28
CA LEU A 107 -6.55 10.31 0.84
C LEU A 107 -6.76 8.89 0.29
N ALA A 108 -6.34 7.86 1.00
CA ALA A 108 -6.62 6.49 0.60
C ALA A 108 -8.14 6.20 0.59
N THR A 109 -8.86 6.66 1.62
CA THR A 109 -10.33 6.55 1.67
C THR A 109 -10.99 7.30 0.52
N ALA A 110 -10.56 8.52 0.23
CA ALA A 110 -11.07 9.33 -0.88
C ALA A 110 -10.77 8.71 -2.24
N ALA A 111 -9.56 8.20 -2.45
CA ALA A 111 -9.14 7.57 -3.70
C ALA A 111 -9.95 6.29 -3.99
N VAL A 112 -10.10 5.41 -2.98
CA VAL A 112 -10.92 4.19 -3.12
C VAL A 112 -12.41 4.53 -3.20
N GLY A 113 -12.87 5.58 -2.50
CA GLY A 113 -14.23 6.09 -2.62
C GLY A 113 -14.53 6.63 -4.02
N ALA A 114 -13.58 7.31 -4.67
CA ALA A 114 -13.73 7.83 -6.02
C ALA A 114 -13.95 6.71 -7.06
N THR A 115 -13.42 5.51 -6.82
CA THR A 115 -13.63 4.37 -7.72
C THR A 115 -15.09 3.92 -7.77
N LEU A 116 -15.90 4.27 -6.76
CA LEU A 116 -17.32 3.93 -6.73
C LEU A 116 -18.18 4.75 -7.71
N PHE A 117 -17.67 5.87 -8.23
CA PHE A 117 -18.32 6.60 -9.31
C PHE A 117 -18.33 5.81 -10.63
N ALA A 118 -17.41 4.84 -10.78
CA ALA A 118 -17.36 3.99 -11.95
C ALA A 118 -18.48 2.92 -11.94
N GLU A 119 -18.85 2.47 -13.13
CA GLU A 119 -19.74 1.34 -13.32
C GLU A 119 -19.17 0.05 -12.71
N LYS A 120 -20.05 -0.82 -12.20
CA LYS A 120 -19.67 -2.05 -11.49
C LYS A 120 -18.66 -2.90 -12.29
N ALA A 121 -18.82 -2.99 -13.61
CA ALA A 121 -17.94 -3.75 -14.49
C ALA A 121 -16.48 -3.24 -14.50
N TRP A 122 -16.26 -1.95 -14.24
CA TRP A 122 -14.93 -1.33 -14.29
C TRP A 122 -14.27 -1.22 -12.91
N ARG A 123 -15.04 -1.38 -11.83
CA ARG A 123 -14.58 -1.09 -10.46
C ARG A 123 -13.37 -1.92 -10.06
N VAL A 124 -13.37 -3.22 -10.33
CA VAL A 124 -12.27 -4.12 -9.93
C VAL A 124 -10.97 -3.71 -10.63
N ASP A 125 -11.00 -3.56 -11.95
CA ASP A 125 -9.83 -3.15 -12.73
C ASP A 125 -9.30 -1.78 -12.31
N LEU A 126 -10.21 -0.84 -12.04
CA LEU A 126 -9.88 0.51 -11.60
C LEU A 126 -9.28 0.52 -10.19
N GLN A 127 -9.82 -0.29 -9.27
CA GLN A 127 -9.31 -0.41 -7.90
C GLN A 127 -7.94 -1.09 -7.84
N LEU A 128 -7.73 -2.14 -8.64
CA LEU A 128 -6.41 -2.78 -8.73
C LEU A 128 -5.40 -1.83 -9.42
N GLY A 129 -5.82 -1.14 -10.48
CA GLY A 129 -5.00 -0.10 -11.12
C GLY A 129 -4.55 0.96 -10.12
N LEU A 130 -5.45 1.40 -9.24
CA LEU A 130 -5.17 2.37 -8.18
C LEU A 130 -4.04 1.91 -7.25
N ILE A 131 -4.04 0.65 -6.81
CA ILE A 131 -2.97 0.14 -5.94
C ILE A 131 -1.65 0.04 -6.68
N MET A 132 -1.66 -0.39 -7.94
CA MET A 132 -0.47 -0.40 -8.79
C MET A 132 0.14 1.01 -8.93
N GLY A 133 -0.69 2.01 -9.22
CA GLY A 133 -0.25 3.41 -9.37
C GLY A 133 0.24 4.03 -8.06
N ALA A 134 -0.50 3.83 -6.97
CA ALA A 134 -0.11 4.29 -5.64
C ALA A 134 1.25 3.71 -5.22
N SER A 135 1.42 2.40 -5.40
CA SER A 135 2.67 1.70 -5.04
C SER A 135 3.87 2.19 -5.84
N LEU A 136 3.73 2.36 -7.15
CA LEU A 136 4.81 2.85 -7.99
C LEU A 136 5.16 4.31 -7.66
N ALA A 137 4.15 5.16 -7.48
CA ALA A 137 4.36 6.55 -7.08
C ALA A 137 5.07 6.63 -5.71
N ALA A 138 4.68 5.80 -4.75
CA ALA A 138 5.31 5.74 -3.43
C ALA A 138 6.77 5.31 -3.52
N ALA A 139 7.09 4.35 -4.40
CA ALA A 139 8.47 3.93 -4.65
C ALA A 139 9.32 5.05 -5.26
N LEU A 140 8.79 5.78 -6.25
CA LEU A 140 9.48 6.89 -6.90
C LEU A 140 9.73 8.06 -5.94
N VAL A 141 8.71 8.42 -5.15
CA VAL A 141 8.81 9.46 -4.12
C VAL A 141 9.89 9.09 -3.10
N ARG A 142 9.93 7.83 -2.65
CA ARG A 142 10.92 7.37 -1.68
C ARG A 142 12.35 7.48 -2.20
N VAL A 143 12.60 7.23 -3.48
CA VAL A 143 13.94 7.40 -4.06
C VAL A 143 14.30 8.88 -4.20
N GLY A 144 13.32 9.73 -4.56
CA GLY A 144 13.55 11.16 -4.66
C GLY A 144 13.76 11.86 -3.31
N ALA A 145 13.22 11.30 -2.22
CA ALA A 145 13.31 11.83 -0.86
C ALA A 145 13.61 10.73 0.19
N PRO A 146 14.80 10.11 0.16
CA PRO A 146 15.15 9.03 1.07
C PRO A 146 15.17 9.52 2.52
N GLY A 147 14.51 8.78 3.43
CA GLY A 147 14.46 9.09 4.86
C GLY A 147 13.41 10.12 5.29
N ARG A 148 12.72 10.80 4.35
CA ARG A 148 11.73 11.84 4.67
C ARG A 148 10.28 11.37 4.70
N SER A 149 9.94 10.27 4.02
CA SER A 149 8.57 10.07 3.57
C SER A 149 7.98 8.69 3.89
N SER A 150 7.11 8.65 4.90
CA SER A 150 6.33 7.46 5.31
C SER A 150 4.89 7.51 4.81
N TRP A 151 4.32 8.70 4.59
CA TRP A 151 2.93 8.93 4.22
C TRP A 151 2.53 8.31 2.86
N PRO A 152 3.33 8.38 1.79
CA PRO A 152 3.10 7.65 0.54
C PRO A 152 2.95 6.14 0.70
N GLY A 153 3.82 5.54 1.52
CA GLY A 153 3.77 4.10 1.81
C GLY A 153 2.51 3.75 2.58
N LEU A 154 2.19 4.53 3.61
CA LEU A 154 0.98 4.36 4.43
C LEU A 154 -0.30 4.50 3.60
N THR A 155 -0.39 5.54 2.76
CA THR A 155 -1.52 5.77 1.84
C THR A 155 -1.74 4.54 0.96
N THR A 156 -0.66 3.99 0.41
CA THR A 156 -0.73 2.80 -0.45
C THR A 156 -1.17 1.56 0.31
N ILE A 157 -0.61 1.30 1.49
CA ILE A 157 -0.98 0.13 2.31
C ILE A 157 -2.45 0.22 2.71
N TYR A 158 -2.91 1.39 3.14
CA TYR A 158 -4.29 1.61 3.55
C TYR A 158 -5.25 1.48 2.37
N ALA A 159 -4.93 2.09 1.24
CA ALA A 159 -5.68 1.93 0.00
C ALA A 159 -5.74 0.44 -0.38
N GLY A 160 -4.62 -0.29 -0.26
CA GLY A 160 -4.54 -1.71 -0.56
C GLY A 160 -5.48 -2.56 0.29
N ALA A 161 -5.56 -2.29 1.59
CA ALA A 161 -6.49 -2.94 2.49
C ALA A 161 -7.96 -2.61 2.12
N LEU A 162 -8.27 -1.34 1.85
CA LEU A 162 -9.60 -0.90 1.44
C LEU A 162 -10.04 -1.54 0.11
N VAL A 163 -9.15 -1.54 -0.89
CA VAL A 163 -9.39 -2.14 -2.20
C VAL A 163 -9.57 -3.65 -2.08
N ALA A 164 -8.70 -4.36 -1.37
CA ALA A 164 -8.85 -5.81 -1.22
C ALA A 164 -10.20 -6.16 -0.57
N ALA A 165 -10.59 -5.44 0.49
CA ALA A 165 -11.88 -5.63 1.13
C ALA A 165 -13.06 -5.26 0.22
N SER A 166 -12.95 -4.18 -0.56
CA SER A 166 -14.01 -3.69 -1.46
C SER A 166 -14.22 -4.64 -2.63
N VAL A 167 -13.14 -5.12 -3.26
CA VAL A 167 -13.19 -6.09 -4.35
C VAL A 167 -13.83 -7.38 -3.87
N ILE A 168 -13.38 -7.96 -2.75
CA ILE A 168 -13.99 -9.19 -2.21
C ILE A 168 -15.48 -8.96 -1.89
N GLY A 169 -15.82 -7.81 -1.29
CA GLY A 169 -17.21 -7.45 -1.03
C GLY A 169 -18.06 -7.31 -2.30
N SER A 170 -17.47 -6.87 -3.42
CA SER A 170 -18.17 -6.68 -4.69
C SER A 170 -18.46 -7.98 -5.44
N LEU A 171 -17.67 -9.03 -5.19
CA LEU A 171 -17.78 -10.35 -5.82
C LEU A 171 -18.78 -11.26 -5.10
N ARG A 172 -19.24 -10.90 -3.90
CA ARG A 172 -20.19 -11.70 -3.13
C ARG A 172 -21.60 -11.53 -3.68
N GLU A 173 -22.16 -12.62 -4.21
CA GLU A 173 -23.55 -12.68 -4.63
C GLU A 173 -24.48 -12.38 -3.43
N ASN A 174 -25.53 -11.60 -3.66
CA ASN A 174 -26.58 -11.22 -2.70
C ASN A 174 -26.25 -10.16 -1.64
N VAL A 175 -25.04 -9.59 -1.60
CA VAL A 175 -24.71 -8.50 -0.65
C VAL A 175 -23.90 -7.39 -1.34
N GLU A 176 -24.48 -6.73 -2.35
CA GLU A 176 -23.81 -5.62 -3.06
C GLU A 176 -23.31 -4.52 -2.11
N ARG A 177 -23.98 -4.35 -0.97
CA ARG A 177 -23.60 -3.39 0.07
C ARG A 177 -22.26 -3.73 0.76
N ALA A 178 -21.79 -4.96 0.69
CA ALA A 178 -20.51 -5.37 1.28
C ALA A 178 -19.31 -4.67 0.63
N ALA A 179 -19.40 -4.32 -0.66
CA ALA A 179 -18.36 -3.56 -1.36
C ALA A 179 -18.13 -2.15 -0.77
N PHE A 180 -19.16 -1.58 -0.15
CA PHE A 180 -19.16 -0.24 0.45
C PHE A 180 -18.69 -0.22 1.90
N ALA A 181 -18.77 -1.35 2.60
CA ALA A 181 -18.45 -1.47 4.01
C ALA A 181 -17.01 -1.00 4.36
N PRO A 182 -15.97 -1.34 3.58
CA PRO A 182 -14.60 -0.91 3.87
C PRO A 182 -14.45 0.61 3.78
N ILE A 183 -15.11 1.25 2.83
CA ILE A 183 -15.05 2.71 2.64
C ILE A 183 -15.74 3.41 3.81
N LEU A 184 -16.86 2.87 4.30
CA LEU A 184 -17.51 3.36 5.52
C LEU A 184 -16.59 3.24 6.74
N ILE A 185 -15.85 2.13 6.89
CA ILE A 185 -14.82 1.99 7.92
C ILE A 185 -13.73 3.05 7.73
N GLY A 186 -13.28 3.30 6.50
CA GLY A 186 -12.31 4.35 6.19
C GLY A 186 -12.77 5.74 6.65
N ILE A 187 -14.03 6.10 6.35
CA ILE A 187 -14.63 7.36 6.80
C ILE A 187 -14.69 7.42 8.34
N VAL A 188 -15.14 6.33 8.99
CA VAL A 188 -15.17 6.23 10.45
C VAL A 188 -13.77 6.36 11.05
N ALA A 189 -12.75 5.78 10.40
CA ALA A 189 -11.37 5.86 10.82
C ALA A 189 -10.82 7.29 10.70
N VAL A 190 -11.14 8.04 9.63
CA VAL A 190 -10.80 9.47 9.51
C VAL A 190 -11.40 10.25 10.68
N ILE A 191 -12.69 10.04 10.97
CA ILE A 191 -13.38 10.73 12.07
C ILE A 191 -12.77 10.35 13.43
N ALA A 192 -12.49 9.07 13.66
CA ALA A 192 -11.85 8.60 14.89
C ALA A 192 -10.47 9.24 15.08
N PHE A 193 -9.67 9.33 14.02
CA PHE A 193 -8.38 10.02 14.03
C PHE A 193 -8.51 11.49 14.37
N ALA A 194 -9.44 12.19 13.71
CA ALA A 194 -9.69 13.60 13.96
C ALA A 194 -10.06 13.87 15.43
N LEU A 195 -10.97 13.05 15.98
CA LEU A 195 -11.37 13.15 17.39
C LEU A 195 -10.20 12.88 18.32
N ALA A 196 -9.35 11.91 18.00
CA ALA A 196 -8.20 11.56 18.81
C ALA A 196 -7.12 12.66 18.79
N ILE A 197 -6.87 13.28 17.63
CA ILE A 197 -6.00 14.46 17.48
C ILE A 197 -6.54 15.64 18.30
N LEU A 198 -7.83 15.97 18.16
CA LEU A 198 -8.46 17.07 18.89
C LEU A 198 -8.40 16.84 20.40
N TRP A 199 -8.65 15.60 20.84
CA TRP A 199 -8.55 15.21 22.25
C TRP A 199 -7.13 15.36 22.78
N ARG A 200 -6.13 14.91 22.01
CA ARG A 200 -4.72 15.06 22.37
C ARG A 200 -4.36 16.52 22.59
N GLN A 201 -4.70 17.40 21.65
CA GLN A 201 -4.44 18.84 21.79
C GLN A 201 -5.12 19.44 23.02
N PHE A 202 -6.34 19.01 23.31
CA PHE A 202 -7.06 19.46 24.50
C PHE A 202 -6.37 18.98 25.79
N ALA A 203 -5.95 17.71 25.85
CA ALA A 203 -5.26 17.13 27.00
C ALA A 203 -3.89 17.78 27.24
N ASP A 204 -3.11 17.99 26.17
CA ASP A 204 -1.78 18.61 26.24
C ASP A 204 -1.87 20.05 26.80
N ARG A 205 -2.90 20.81 26.40
CA ARG A 205 -3.16 22.17 26.94
C ARG A 205 -3.53 22.18 28.42
N GLN A 206 -4.17 21.13 28.93
CA GLN A 206 -4.66 21.10 30.32
C GLN A 206 -3.67 20.49 31.32
N ARG A 207 -2.89 19.49 30.92
CA ARG A 207 -2.15 18.64 31.88
C ARG A 207 -0.64 18.72 31.80
N GLY A 208 -0.05 19.23 30.71
CA GLY A 208 1.41 19.32 30.57
C GLY A 208 2.17 17.98 30.57
N GLU A 209 1.47 16.84 30.67
CA GLU A 209 2.05 15.49 30.72
C GLU A 209 1.77 14.71 29.43
N ALA A 210 2.78 14.59 28.57
CA ALA A 210 2.65 13.96 27.26
C ALA A 210 2.38 12.44 27.31
N GLY A 211 2.77 11.74 28.39
CA GLY A 211 2.76 10.27 28.45
C GLY A 211 1.37 9.64 28.64
N LEU A 212 0.49 10.27 29.42
CA LEU A 212 -0.88 9.78 29.61
C LEU A 212 -1.74 9.93 28.34
N SER A 213 -1.34 10.81 27.41
CA SER A 213 -2.13 11.15 26.23
C SER A 213 -2.31 9.97 25.25
N VAL A 214 -1.27 9.16 25.00
CA VAL A 214 -1.28 8.12 23.95
C VAL A 214 -2.25 6.99 24.25
N PHE A 215 -2.31 6.54 25.51
CA PHE A 215 -3.26 5.50 25.93
C PHE A 215 -4.72 5.97 25.74
N TRP A 216 -5.04 7.20 26.15
CA TRP A 216 -6.40 7.75 25.99
C TRP A 216 -6.76 8.02 24.54
N VAL A 217 -5.82 8.49 23.72
CA VAL A 217 -5.97 8.64 22.26
C VAL A 217 -6.30 7.29 21.63
N GLY A 218 -5.55 6.25 21.98
CA GLY A 218 -5.81 4.88 21.53
C GLY A 218 -7.18 4.36 21.97
N LEU A 219 -7.54 4.55 23.24
CA LEU A 219 -8.84 4.11 23.76
C LEU A 219 -10.01 4.84 23.08
N ILE A 220 -9.95 6.17 22.95
CA ILE A 220 -11.01 6.96 22.33
C ILE A 220 -11.17 6.56 20.86
N GLY A 221 -10.08 6.44 20.11
CA GLY A 221 -10.20 6.04 18.71
C GLY A 221 -10.57 4.56 18.54
N ALA A 222 -10.20 3.65 19.46
CA ALA A 222 -10.74 2.29 19.48
C ALA A 222 -12.26 2.31 19.66
N LEU A 223 -12.76 3.05 20.66
CA LEU A 223 -14.19 3.17 20.92
C LEU A 223 -14.94 3.83 19.75
N ALA A 224 -14.33 4.84 19.11
CA ALA A 224 -14.90 5.49 17.93
C ALA A 224 -14.96 4.55 16.71
N LEU A 225 -13.90 3.78 16.45
CA LEU A 225 -13.87 2.76 15.40
C LEU A 225 -14.92 1.66 15.64
N ILE A 226 -14.95 1.10 16.85
CA ILE A 226 -15.85 0.03 17.26
C ILE A 226 -17.31 0.51 17.25
N GLY A 227 -17.58 1.69 17.84
CA GLY A 227 -18.89 2.31 17.87
C GLY A 227 -19.39 2.70 16.48
N GLY A 228 -18.52 3.30 15.66
CA GLY A 228 -18.83 3.63 14.27
C GLY A 228 -19.11 2.38 13.43
N ALA A 229 -18.32 1.31 13.60
CA ALA A 229 -18.58 0.03 12.95
C ALA A 229 -19.89 -0.61 13.40
N LYS A 230 -20.27 -0.49 14.68
CA LYS A 230 -21.58 -0.93 15.17
C LYS A 230 -22.72 -0.17 14.49
N LEU A 231 -22.59 1.15 14.37
CA LEU A 231 -23.57 1.98 13.67
C LEU A 231 -23.68 1.59 12.19
N VAL A 232 -22.54 1.32 11.53
CA VAL A 232 -22.49 0.82 10.15
C VAL A 232 -23.17 -0.55 10.03
N ALA A 233 -22.86 -1.48 10.94
CA ALA A 233 -23.44 -2.82 10.98
C ALA A 233 -24.96 -2.80 11.14
N VAL A 234 -25.46 -2.08 12.17
CA VAL A 234 -26.88 -2.05 12.53
C VAL A 234 -27.72 -1.30 11.50
N LYS A 235 -27.24 -0.14 11.01
CA LYS A 235 -28.05 0.69 10.10
C LYS A 235 -27.95 0.29 8.64
N TYR A 236 -26.83 -0.26 8.18
CA TYR A 236 -26.56 -0.35 6.74
C TYR A 236 -26.32 -1.76 6.22
N LEU A 237 -25.60 -2.58 6.99
CA LEU A 237 -25.18 -3.91 6.54
C LEU A 237 -26.11 -5.03 7.04
N PHE A 238 -26.85 -4.81 8.13
CA PHE A 238 -27.66 -5.85 8.81
C PHE A 238 -26.86 -7.12 9.14
N LEU A 239 -25.53 -7.00 9.24
CA LEU A 239 -24.59 -8.07 9.52
C LEU A 239 -24.12 -7.91 10.96
N GLY A 240 -24.73 -8.63 11.90
CA GLY A 240 -24.34 -8.60 13.32
C GLY A 240 -22.87 -8.92 13.53
N ASP A 241 -22.33 -9.84 12.72
CA ASP A 241 -20.94 -10.29 12.81
C ASP A 241 -19.93 -9.25 12.33
N PHE A 242 -20.35 -8.23 11.58
CA PHE A 242 -19.46 -7.15 11.11
C PHE A 242 -18.82 -6.39 12.26
N PHE A 243 -19.63 -6.07 13.27
CA PHE A 243 -19.12 -5.43 14.47
C PHE A 243 -18.10 -6.30 15.20
N LEU A 244 -18.36 -7.61 15.30
CA LEU A 244 -17.44 -8.55 15.96
C LEU A 244 -16.10 -8.63 15.24
N VAL A 245 -16.11 -8.63 13.90
CA VAL A 245 -14.88 -8.62 13.11
C VAL A 245 -14.08 -7.32 13.33
N VAL A 246 -14.73 -6.16 13.35
CA VAL A 246 -14.02 -4.89 13.61
C VAL A 246 -13.51 -4.83 15.05
N ALA A 247 -14.34 -5.17 16.03
CA ALA A 247 -13.96 -5.12 17.44
C ALA A 247 -12.79 -6.06 17.74
N GLY A 248 -12.86 -7.31 17.27
CA GLY A 248 -11.75 -8.23 17.45
C GLY A 248 -10.50 -7.82 16.68
N ALA A 249 -10.61 -7.24 15.48
CA ALA A 249 -9.45 -6.71 14.75
C ALA A 249 -8.74 -5.59 15.53
N VAL A 250 -9.50 -4.67 16.15
CA VAL A 250 -8.96 -3.61 17.00
C VAL A 250 -8.29 -4.17 18.26
N ILE A 251 -8.92 -5.15 18.93
CA ILE A 251 -8.34 -5.82 20.11
C ILE A 251 -7.05 -6.56 19.73
N THR A 252 -7.09 -7.35 18.66
CA THR A 252 -5.94 -8.08 18.13
C THR A 252 -4.81 -7.13 17.76
N ALA A 253 -5.12 -6.01 17.10
CA ALA A 253 -4.15 -4.97 16.82
C ALA A 253 -3.52 -4.39 18.09
N GLY A 254 -4.31 -4.14 19.13
CA GLY A 254 -3.80 -3.71 20.45
C GLY A 254 -2.86 -4.73 21.08
N CYS A 255 -3.21 -6.03 21.04
CA CYS A 255 -2.33 -7.10 21.51
C CYS A 255 -1.03 -7.17 20.71
N VAL A 256 -1.10 -7.05 19.38
CA VAL A 256 0.08 -7.05 18.51
C VAL A 256 0.96 -5.83 18.75
N ALA A 257 0.39 -4.65 18.95
CA ALA A 257 1.12 -3.44 19.31
C ALA A 257 1.84 -3.58 20.66
N TRP A 258 1.21 -4.26 21.61
CA TRP A 258 1.83 -4.57 22.90
C TRP A 258 2.99 -5.56 22.79
N VAL A 259 2.85 -6.60 21.96
CA VAL A 259 3.91 -7.58 21.68
C VAL A 259 5.07 -6.95 20.91
N LEU A 260 4.76 -6.15 19.88
CA LEU A 260 5.72 -5.46 19.00
C LEU A 260 5.90 -3.99 19.40
N SER A 261 6.14 -3.75 20.69
CA SER A 261 6.43 -2.40 21.19
C SER A 261 7.69 -1.81 20.51
N ASP A 262 7.61 -0.54 20.10
CA ASP A 262 8.69 0.15 19.41
C ASP A 262 9.92 0.38 20.30
N ASP A 263 9.76 0.38 21.63
CA ASP A 263 10.83 0.63 22.61
C ASP A 263 11.68 -0.61 22.95
N ARG A 264 11.24 -1.81 22.54
CA ARG A 264 11.94 -3.06 22.85
C ARG A 264 12.95 -3.41 21.77
N GLU A 265 14.07 -4.02 22.17
CA GLU A 265 15.03 -4.58 21.23
C GLU A 265 14.36 -5.54 20.22
N HIS A 266 14.95 -5.62 19.03
CA HIS A 266 14.39 -6.43 17.97
C HIS A 266 14.53 -7.92 18.27
N ASP A 267 13.46 -8.56 18.74
CA ASP A 267 13.37 -10.01 18.91
C ASP A 267 12.56 -10.66 17.76
N PRO A 268 13.20 -11.48 16.90
CA PRO A 268 12.52 -12.25 15.87
C PRO A 268 11.35 -13.11 16.40
N GLY A 269 11.45 -13.62 17.62
CA GLY A 269 10.41 -14.44 18.28
C GLY A 269 9.10 -13.68 18.46
N THR A 270 9.17 -12.41 18.91
CA THR A 270 7.98 -11.55 19.06
C THR A 270 7.25 -11.32 17.74
N PHE A 271 7.98 -11.21 16.62
CA PHE A 271 7.36 -11.07 15.30
C PHE A 271 6.68 -12.37 14.85
N GLY A 272 7.27 -13.53 15.17
CA GLY A 272 6.64 -14.83 15.00
C GLY A 272 5.31 -14.94 15.75
N ILE A 273 5.28 -14.53 17.02
CA ILE A 273 4.07 -14.53 17.85
C ILE A 273 3.00 -13.58 17.27
N ALA A 274 3.37 -12.35 16.90
CA ALA A 274 2.45 -11.40 16.27
C ALA A 274 1.84 -11.96 14.97
N SER A 275 2.64 -12.68 14.18
CA SER A 275 2.18 -13.32 12.94
C SER A 275 1.17 -14.43 13.20
N LEU A 276 1.40 -15.25 14.24
CA LEU A 276 0.44 -16.28 14.68
C LEU A 276 -0.86 -15.67 15.20
N ILE A 277 -0.78 -14.57 15.96
CA ILE A 277 -1.95 -13.82 16.43
C ILE A 277 -2.77 -13.32 15.23
N TRP A 278 -2.12 -12.73 14.22
CA TRP A 278 -2.80 -12.29 13.00
C TRP A 278 -3.45 -13.44 12.24
N LEU A 279 -2.75 -14.57 12.11
CA LEU A 279 -3.27 -15.74 11.40
C LEU A 279 -4.47 -16.36 12.11
N ALA A 280 -4.43 -16.47 13.45
CA ALA A 280 -5.54 -16.93 14.26
C ALA A 280 -6.77 -16.01 14.09
N TRP A 281 -6.58 -14.71 14.23
CA TRP A 281 -7.67 -13.75 14.08
C TRP A 281 -8.23 -13.71 12.65
N THR A 282 -7.36 -13.74 11.63
CA THR A 282 -7.79 -13.76 10.22
C THR A 282 -8.62 -15.01 9.91
N THR A 283 -8.32 -16.14 10.54
CA THR A 283 -9.11 -17.39 10.43
C THR A 283 -10.49 -17.23 11.05
N ILE A 284 -10.59 -16.62 12.23
CA ILE A 284 -11.87 -16.32 12.89
C ILE A 284 -12.69 -15.34 12.05
N ALA A 285 -12.08 -14.26 11.59
CA ALA A 285 -12.71 -13.26 10.74
C ALA A 285 -13.23 -13.87 9.43
N PHE A 286 -12.48 -14.82 8.85
CA PHE A 286 -12.93 -15.61 7.72
C PHE A 286 -14.12 -16.52 8.06
N GLY A 287 -14.14 -17.15 9.23
CA GLY A 287 -15.29 -17.94 9.70
C GLY A 287 -16.57 -17.11 9.85
N LEU A 288 -16.45 -15.86 10.30
CA LEU A 288 -17.57 -14.96 10.54
C LEU A 288 -18.11 -14.32 9.25
N LEU A 289 -17.24 -13.77 8.40
CA LEU A 289 -17.64 -12.97 7.23
C LEU A 289 -16.94 -13.39 5.93
N GLN A 290 -16.43 -14.62 5.86
CA GLN A 290 -15.72 -15.16 4.68
C GLN A 290 -14.57 -14.23 4.26
N GLY A 291 -14.28 -14.10 2.96
CA GLY A 291 -13.20 -13.24 2.48
C GLY A 291 -13.36 -11.76 2.88
N VAL A 292 -14.59 -11.27 3.02
CA VAL A 292 -14.87 -9.87 3.41
C VAL A 292 -14.35 -9.59 4.82
N GLY A 293 -14.49 -10.55 5.74
CA GLY A 293 -13.98 -10.44 7.11
C GLY A 293 -12.48 -10.25 7.18
N VAL A 294 -11.73 -10.91 6.30
CA VAL A 294 -10.26 -10.76 6.18
C VAL A 294 -9.90 -9.34 5.73
N GLY A 295 -10.57 -8.83 4.69
CA GLY A 295 -10.35 -7.48 4.20
C GLY A 295 -10.70 -6.40 5.25
N ILE A 296 -11.86 -6.54 5.91
CA ILE A 296 -12.28 -5.64 7.00
C ILE A 296 -11.25 -5.65 8.13
N THR A 297 -10.72 -6.83 8.48
CA THR A 297 -9.67 -6.97 9.50
C THR A 297 -8.44 -6.15 9.11
N ALA A 298 -7.96 -6.25 7.87
CA ALA A 298 -6.81 -5.49 7.41
C ALA A 298 -7.04 -3.97 7.53
N VAL A 299 -8.22 -3.47 7.15
CA VAL A 299 -8.56 -2.04 7.23
C VAL A 299 -8.66 -1.57 8.68
N ALA A 300 -9.38 -2.30 9.53
CA ALA A 300 -9.58 -1.93 10.93
C ALA A 300 -8.26 -2.00 11.72
N ALA A 301 -7.46 -3.04 11.50
CA ALA A 301 -6.13 -3.20 12.09
C ALA A 301 -5.19 -2.07 11.68
N ALA A 302 -5.07 -1.79 10.37
CA ALA A 302 -4.25 -0.70 9.87
C ALA A 302 -4.69 0.65 10.45
N SER A 303 -6.00 0.91 10.51
CA SER A 303 -6.56 2.15 11.07
C SER A 303 -6.18 2.33 12.54
N PHE A 304 -6.35 1.28 13.35
CA PHE A 304 -6.09 1.35 14.78
C PHE A 304 -4.58 1.41 15.09
N LEU A 305 -3.76 0.58 14.45
CA LEU A 305 -2.30 0.61 14.65
C LEU A 305 -1.69 1.94 14.21
N TYR A 306 -2.26 2.55 13.17
CA TYR A 306 -1.87 3.87 12.74
C TYR A 306 -2.24 4.94 13.76
N LEU A 307 -3.42 4.84 14.38
CA LEU A 307 -3.89 5.77 15.40
C LEU A 307 -2.97 5.82 16.62
N ILE A 308 -2.43 4.69 17.03
CA ILE A 308 -1.52 4.58 18.17
C ILE A 308 -0.04 4.73 17.77
N ASP A 309 0.26 5.09 16.52
CA ASP A 309 1.60 5.21 15.93
C ASP A 309 2.51 3.98 16.14
N ALA A 310 1.95 2.77 16.17
CA ALA A 310 2.71 1.54 16.42
C ALA A 310 3.38 1.04 15.13
N LYS A 311 4.50 1.65 14.72
CA LYS A 311 5.11 1.45 13.40
C LYS A 311 5.53 0.01 13.13
N ARG A 312 6.14 -0.65 14.12
CA ARG A 312 6.49 -2.08 14.01
C ARG A 312 5.25 -2.98 13.96
N ALA A 313 4.17 -2.60 14.61
CA ALA A 313 2.93 -3.37 14.55
C ALA A 313 2.24 -3.20 13.19
N ILE A 314 2.22 -1.99 12.62
CA ILE A 314 1.69 -1.73 11.26
C ILE A 314 2.38 -2.66 10.24
N ALA A 315 3.67 -2.94 10.43
CA ALA A 315 4.43 -3.86 9.60
C ALA A 315 3.78 -5.25 9.47
N SER A 316 3.30 -5.77 10.59
CA SER A 316 2.74 -7.10 10.67
C SER A 316 1.38 -7.21 9.97
N VAL A 317 0.68 -6.07 9.75
CA VAL A 317 -0.56 -6.03 8.95
C VAL A 317 -0.31 -6.46 7.50
N GLY A 318 0.91 -6.34 6.99
CA GLY A 318 1.28 -6.83 5.66
C GLY A 318 0.91 -8.30 5.43
N ILE A 319 0.95 -9.13 6.48
CA ILE A 319 0.52 -10.54 6.41
C ILE A 319 -0.98 -10.63 6.13
N VAL A 320 -1.79 -9.86 6.88
CA VAL A 320 -3.25 -9.83 6.71
C VAL A 320 -3.63 -9.28 5.33
N THR A 321 -2.97 -8.20 4.90
CA THR A 321 -3.18 -7.61 3.57
C THR A 321 -2.85 -8.59 2.45
N ALA A 322 -1.80 -9.38 2.59
CA ALA A 322 -1.45 -10.40 1.61
C ALA A 322 -2.46 -11.55 1.56
N ILE A 323 -2.98 -12.00 2.72
CA ILE A 323 -4.08 -12.97 2.76
C ILE A 323 -5.32 -12.38 2.09
N ALA A 324 -5.59 -11.08 2.27
CA ALA A 324 -6.69 -10.39 1.59
C ALA A 324 -6.49 -10.37 0.07
N PHE A 325 -5.30 -10.05 -0.45
CA PHE A 325 -5.03 -10.09 -1.90
C PHE A 325 -5.05 -11.51 -2.47
N TYR A 326 -4.58 -12.50 -1.72
CA TYR A 326 -4.75 -13.90 -2.08
C TYR A 326 -6.25 -14.24 -2.21
N ARG A 327 -7.09 -13.80 -1.28
CA ARG A 327 -8.55 -13.96 -1.38
C ARG A 327 -9.14 -13.24 -2.58
N VAL A 328 -8.70 -12.01 -2.89
CA VAL A 328 -9.11 -11.31 -4.12
C VAL A 328 -8.84 -12.17 -5.36
N PHE A 329 -7.64 -12.76 -5.46
CA PHE A 329 -7.31 -13.64 -6.58
C PHE A 329 -8.23 -14.87 -6.64
N LEU A 330 -8.51 -15.51 -5.51
CA LEU A 330 -9.37 -16.68 -5.43
C LEU A 330 -10.80 -16.40 -5.89
N GLU A 331 -11.36 -15.26 -5.49
CA GLU A 331 -12.72 -14.86 -5.85
C GLU A 331 -12.84 -14.46 -7.33
N LEU A 332 -11.78 -13.87 -7.91
CA LEU A 332 -11.75 -13.53 -9.33
C LEU A 332 -11.52 -14.74 -10.24
N TYR A 333 -10.76 -15.73 -9.78
CA TYR A 333 -10.37 -16.90 -10.57
C TYR A 333 -10.65 -18.23 -9.83
N PRO A 334 -11.92 -18.56 -9.55
CA PRO A 334 -12.29 -19.73 -8.74
C PRO A 334 -11.97 -21.08 -9.40
N ALA A 335 -11.84 -21.14 -10.72
CA ALA A 335 -11.44 -22.36 -11.44
C ALA A 335 -9.95 -22.69 -11.21
N GLU A 336 -9.13 -21.63 -11.11
CA GLU A 336 -7.68 -21.73 -11.00
C GLU A 336 -7.20 -22.05 -9.58
N SER A 337 -8.07 -21.84 -8.59
CA SER A 337 -7.75 -22.00 -7.17
C SER A 337 -7.93 -23.39 -6.60
N ARG A 338 -8.59 -24.31 -7.31
CA ARG A 338 -8.97 -25.63 -6.78
C ARG A 338 -7.80 -26.59 -6.52
N SER A 339 -6.55 -26.16 -6.68
CA SER A 339 -5.38 -26.96 -6.32
C SER A 339 -4.15 -26.10 -6.01
N ILE A 340 -4.10 -25.45 -4.84
CA ILE A 340 -2.78 -25.28 -4.21
C ILE A 340 -2.40 -26.65 -3.67
N ASP A 341 -1.78 -27.44 -4.53
CA ASP A 341 -1.05 -28.61 -4.09
C ASP A 341 0.41 -28.17 -3.98
N ILE A 342 0.94 -28.13 -2.75
CA ILE A 342 2.33 -27.75 -2.48
C ILE A 342 3.31 -28.75 -3.14
N GLY A 343 2.84 -29.95 -3.52
CA GLY A 343 3.58 -30.89 -4.37
C GLY A 343 3.83 -30.38 -5.80
N GLN A 344 3.16 -29.29 -6.21
CA GLN A 344 3.34 -28.69 -7.53
C GLN A 344 4.45 -27.64 -7.46
N GLN A 345 5.60 -28.01 -8.02
CA GLN A 345 6.84 -27.23 -8.05
C GLN A 345 6.62 -25.75 -8.43
N TYR A 346 5.68 -25.46 -9.34
CA TYR A 346 5.36 -24.09 -9.77
C TYR A 346 4.81 -23.20 -8.65
N ALA A 347 3.99 -23.73 -7.73
CA ALA A 347 3.48 -22.96 -6.60
C ALA A 347 4.61 -22.59 -5.62
N VAL A 348 5.53 -23.52 -5.38
CA VAL A 348 6.72 -23.29 -4.55
C VAL A 348 7.67 -22.26 -5.19
N MET A 349 7.94 -22.40 -6.49
CA MET A 349 8.73 -21.41 -7.24
C MET A 349 8.08 -20.02 -7.18
N GLY A 350 6.76 -19.97 -7.33
CA GLY A 350 5.98 -18.74 -7.19
C GLY A 350 6.17 -18.10 -5.82
N LEU A 351 5.99 -18.88 -4.75
CA LEU A 351 6.15 -18.43 -3.37
C LEU A 351 7.56 -17.90 -3.10
N MET A 352 8.60 -18.61 -3.53
CA MET A 352 9.98 -18.17 -3.34
C MET A 352 10.26 -16.86 -4.09
N ALA A 353 9.81 -16.74 -5.34
CA ALA A 353 10.01 -15.52 -6.11
C ALA A 353 9.20 -14.34 -5.55
N GLY A 354 7.96 -14.58 -5.12
CA GLY A 354 7.11 -13.57 -4.48
C GLY A 354 7.72 -13.06 -3.17
N ALA A 355 8.35 -13.93 -2.38
CA ALA A 355 9.06 -13.52 -1.18
C ALA A 355 10.37 -12.78 -1.50
N ALA A 356 11.14 -13.27 -2.47
CA ALA A 356 12.44 -12.73 -2.83
C ALA A 356 12.37 -11.39 -3.54
N LEU A 357 11.37 -11.16 -4.40
CA LEU A 357 11.32 -9.99 -5.27
C LEU A 357 11.23 -8.66 -4.50
N PRO A 358 10.31 -8.46 -3.53
CA PRO A 358 10.29 -7.22 -2.73
C PRO A 358 11.60 -7.02 -1.97
N ILE A 359 12.18 -8.10 -1.42
CA ILE A 359 13.45 -8.06 -0.68
C ILE A 359 14.59 -7.64 -1.63
N ALA A 360 14.65 -8.19 -2.83
CA ALA A 360 15.64 -7.82 -3.84
C ALA A 360 15.48 -6.34 -4.26
N LEU A 361 14.25 -5.89 -4.48
CA LEU A 361 13.96 -4.50 -4.88
C LEU A 361 14.30 -3.49 -3.78
N SER A 362 14.06 -3.81 -2.50
CA SER A 362 14.52 -2.92 -1.42
C SER A 362 16.04 -2.83 -1.34
N ARG A 363 16.75 -3.95 -1.51
CA ARG A 363 18.22 -3.96 -1.53
C ARG A 363 18.76 -3.21 -2.74
N TRP A 364 18.12 -3.35 -3.90
CA TRP A 364 18.44 -2.57 -5.10
C TRP A 364 18.26 -1.08 -4.82
N GLY A 365 17.09 -0.67 -4.32
CA GLY A 365 16.80 0.72 -3.99
C GLY A 365 17.85 1.32 -3.06
N ALA A 366 18.19 0.61 -1.98
CA ALA A 366 19.19 1.05 -1.02
C ALA A 366 20.63 1.13 -1.57
N ARG A 367 21.03 0.21 -2.45
CA ARG A 367 22.42 0.13 -2.94
C ARG A 367 22.68 0.90 -4.22
N ILE A 368 21.68 1.00 -5.10
CA ILE A 368 21.84 1.46 -6.48
C ILE A 368 21.11 2.78 -6.70
N CYS A 369 19.96 3.01 -6.05
CA CYS A 369 19.18 4.24 -6.27
C CYS A 369 19.50 5.32 -5.23
N GLU A 370 19.50 4.98 -3.94
CA GLU A 370 19.73 5.92 -2.84
C GLU A 370 21.09 6.68 -2.95
N PRO A 371 22.21 6.09 -3.45
CA PRO A 371 23.47 6.82 -3.58
C PRO A 371 23.53 7.85 -4.70
N PHE A 372 22.58 7.85 -5.64
CA PHE A 372 22.58 8.74 -6.79
C PHE A 372 21.34 9.65 -6.73
N MET A 373 21.47 10.84 -6.14
CA MET A 373 20.39 11.83 -6.15
C MET A 373 20.21 12.46 -7.55
N GLY A 374 18.99 12.93 -7.85
CA GLY A 374 18.67 13.62 -9.10
C GLY A 374 18.29 12.69 -10.27
N MET A 375 18.56 13.14 -11.50
CA MET A 375 18.04 12.48 -12.73
C MET A 375 18.54 11.04 -12.90
N ARG A 376 19.76 10.72 -12.45
CA ARG A 376 20.34 9.36 -12.55
C ARG A 376 19.61 8.36 -11.64
N GLY A 377 19.34 8.72 -10.39
CA GLY A 377 18.55 7.88 -9.48
C GLY A 377 17.11 7.71 -9.95
N PHE A 378 16.53 8.75 -10.53
CA PHE A 378 15.21 8.69 -11.14
C PHE A 378 15.18 7.67 -12.30
N ILE A 379 16.13 7.74 -13.25
CA ILE A 379 16.22 6.79 -14.37
C ILE A 379 16.40 5.36 -13.86
N LEU A 380 17.29 5.13 -12.89
CA LEU A 380 17.53 3.80 -12.32
C LEU A 380 16.28 3.22 -11.63
N THR A 381 15.47 4.08 -11.00
CA THR A 381 14.22 3.66 -10.35
C THR A 381 13.13 3.36 -11.35
N LEU A 382 12.99 4.20 -12.38
CA LEU A 382 12.09 3.96 -13.51
C LEU A 382 12.42 2.63 -14.18
N LEU A 383 13.71 2.37 -14.36
CA LEU A 383 14.22 1.16 -14.95
C LEU A 383 13.95 -0.07 -14.07
N ALA A 384 14.19 0.02 -12.76
CA ALA A 384 13.84 -1.03 -11.80
C ALA A 384 12.33 -1.30 -11.78
N ALA A 385 11.50 -0.26 -11.85
CA ALA A 385 10.06 -0.39 -11.96
C ALA A 385 9.64 -1.12 -13.23
N LEU A 386 10.27 -0.79 -14.37
CA LEU A 386 9.97 -1.41 -15.66
C LEU A 386 10.37 -2.90 -15.68
N ILE A 387 11.53 -3.26 -15.12
CA ILE A 387 11.92 -4.67 -14.90
C ILE A 387 10.88 -5.37 -14.03
N THR A 388 10.44 -4.71 -12.97
CA THR A 388 9.49 -5.28 -12.02
C THR A 388 8.14 -5.57 -12.68
N VAL A 389 7.61 -4.62 -13.46
CA VAL A 389 6.39 -4.80 -14.25
C VAL A 389 6.57 -5.93 -15.26
N ALA A 390 7.69 -5.97 -15.97
CA ALA A 390 7.99 -7.04 -16.92
C ALA A 390 8.03 -8.42 -16.25
N LEU A 391 8.62 -8.54 -15.06
CA LEU A 391 8.63 -9.76 -14.26
C LEU A 391 7.22 -10.17 -13.85
N VAL A 392 6.40 -9.22 -13.37
CA VAL A 392 5.00 -9.48 -13.00
C VAL A 392 4.18 -9.98 -14.20
N VAL A 393 4.40 -9.44 -15.39
CA VAL A 393 3.72 -9.89 -16.62
C VAL A 393 4.24 -11.24 -17.10
N ALA A 394 5.55 -11.51 -16.97
CA ALA A 394 6.14 -12.79 -17.36
C ALA A 394 5.74 -13.94 -16.42
N PHE A 395 5.49 -13.65 -15.14
CA PHE A 395 5.22 -14.65 -14.12
C PHE A 395 4.03 -15.57 -14.44
N PRO A 396 2.85 -15.04 -14.80
CA PRO A 396 1.71 -15.82 -15.28
C PRO A 396 2.04 -16.75 -16.46
N PHE A 397 2.88 -16.32 -17.41
CA PHE A 397 3.22 -17.13 -18.57
C PHE A 397 4.11 -18.33 -18.23
N VAL A 398 5.08 -18.13 -17.34
CA VAL A 398 6.08 -19.15 -17.01
C VAL A 398 5.51 -20.19 -16.07
N LEU A 399 4.81 -19.74 -15.03
CA LEU A 399 4.43 -20.61 -13.90
C LEU A 399 2.94 -20.93 -13.87
N GLY A 400 2.16 -20.36 -14.79
CA GLY A 400 0.72 -20.52 -14.87
C GLY A 400 0.00 -19.95 -13.64
N SER A 401 -1.27 -20.30 -13.50
CA SER A 401 -2.11 -19.85 -12.39
C SER A 401 -1.59 -20.28 -11.02
N ARG A 402 -1.14 -21.52 -10.90
CA ARG A 402 -0.56 -22.08 -9.65
C ARG A 402 0.66 -21.29 -9.18
N GLY A 403 1.54 -20.91 -10.10
CA GLY A 403 2.68 -20.07 -9.79
C GLY A 403 2.30 -18.65 -9.38
N VAL A 404 1.28 -18.07 -10.02
CA VAL A 404 0.75 -16.76 -9.63
C VAL A 404 0.17 -16.78 -8.23
N VAL A 405 -0.57 -17.83 -7.88
CA VAL A 405 -1.06 -18.02 -6.51
C VAL A 405 0.10 -18.08 -5.52
N GLY A 406 1.10 -18.92 -5.81
CA GLY A 406 2.33 -18.98 -5.02
C GLY A 406 2.98 -17.60 -4.87
N PHE A 407 3.09 -16.84 -5.95
CA PHE A 407 3.67 -15.50 -5.97
C PHE A 407 2.93 -14.52 -5.06
N VAL A 408 1.61 -14.44 -5.16
CA VAL A 408 0.79 -13.56 -4.32
C VAL A 408 0.95 -13.90 -2.85
N VAL A 409 0.97 -15.19 -2.50
CA VAL A 409 1.24 -15.65 -1.12
C VAL A 409 2.67 -15.29 -0.70
N GLY A 410 3.65 -15.48 -1.58
CA GLY A 410 5.05 -15.12 -1.37
C GLY A 410 5.26 -13.64 -1.08
N LEU A 411 4.53 -12.74 -1.75
CA LEU A 411 4.57 -11.29 -1.50
C LEU A 411 4.16 -10.94 -0.06
N GLY A 412 3.27 -11.74 0.54
CA GLY A 412 2.93 -11.66 1.96
C GLY A 412 4.00 -12.21 2.88
N LEU A 413 4.60 -13.34 2.50
CA LEU A 413 5.72 -13.92 3.23
C LEU A 413 6.93 -12.98 3.27
N ALA A 414 7.12 -12.13 2.25
CA ALA A 414 8.15 -11.09 2.27
C ALA A 414 8.02 -10.17 3.50
N ALA A 415 6.80 -9.76 3.86
CA ALA A 415 6.56 -8.94 5.05
C ALA A 415 6.99 -9.66 6.34
N PHE A 416 6.70 -10.96 6.42
CA PHE A 416 7.13 -11.81 7.53
C PHE A 416 8.65 -11.92 7.61
N CYS A 417 9.32 -12.28 6.51
CA CYS A 417 10.78 -12.43 6.48
C CYS A 417 11.51 -11.12 6.84
N LEU A 418 11.01 -9.99 6.36
CA LEU A 418 11.55 -8.67 6.66
C LEU A 418 11.32 -8.26 8.11
N GLY A 419 10.15 -8.61 8.65
CA GLY A 419 9.81 -8.41 10.06
C GLY A 419 10.71 -9.21 10.99
N VAL A 420 10.94 -10.49 10.70
CA VAL A 420 11.84 -11.38 11.46
C VAL A 420 13.31 -10.92 11.34
N GLY A 421 13.70 -10.36 10.20
CA GLY A 421 15.07 -9.89 9.95
C GLY A 421 15.37 -8.46 10.39
N GLY A 422 14.47 -7.80 11.14
CA GLY A 422 14.67 -6.44 11.67
C GLY A 422 14.83 -5.33 10.63
N SER A 423 14.65 -5.64 9.35
CA SER A 423 14.95 -4.74 8.22
C SER A 423 13.68 -4.11 7.66
N PHE A 424 12.69 -3.89 8.52
CA PHE A 424 11.36 -3.53 8.08
C PHE A 424 11.28 -2.10 7.53
N ARG A 425 10.62 -1.94 6.38
CA ARG A 425 10.38 -0.64 5.73
C ARG A 425 8.95 -0.62 5.20
N LEU A 426 8.14 0.39 5.56
CA LEU A 426 6.76 0.54 5.06
C LEU A 426 6.67 0.55 3.52
N GLY A 427 7.70 1.08 2.86
CA GLY A 427 7.80 1.07 1.39
C GLY A 427 7.83 -0.33 0.78
N LEU A 428 8.23 -1.35 1.53
CA LEU A 428 8.20 -2.74 1.07
C LEU A 428 6.80 -3.32 1.09
N LEU A 429 6.00 -2.99 2.10
CA LEU A 429 4.59 -3.41 2.13
C LEU A 429 3.79 -2.74 1.03
N SER A 430 4.01 -1.44 0.79
CA SER A 430 3.37 -0.74 -0.32
C SER A 430 3.77 -1.37 -1.66
N LEU A 431 5.04 -1.75 -1.83
CA LEU A 431 5.52 -2.46 -3.01
C LEU A 431 4.85 -3.83 -3.16
N SER A 432 4.81 -4.65 -2.11
CA SER A 432 4.14 -5.95 -2.13
C SER A 432 2.66 -5.85 -2.51
N ALA A 433 1.93 -4.86 -1.97
CA ALA A 433 0.53 -4.61 -2.34
C ALA A 433 0.39 -4.24 -3.83
N GLY A 434 1.26 -3.37 -4.34
CA GLY A 434 1.33 -3.01 -5.75
C GLY A 434 1.61 -4.19 -6.66
N LEU A 435 2.58 -5.04 -6.29
CA LEU A 435 2.95 -6.24 -7.04
C LEU A 435 1.83 -7.27 -7.03
N ALA A 436 1.16 -7.48 -5.90
CA ALA A 436 0.03 -8.39 -5.81
C ALA A 436 -1.09 -7.93 -6.74
N SER A 437 -1.45 -6.65 -6.66
CA SER A 437 -2.48 -6.05 -7.50
C SER A 437 -2.14 -6.10 -8.99
N SER A 438 -0.89 -5.77 -9.35
CA SER A 438 -0.38 -5.84 -10.73
C SER A 438 -0.42 -7.28 -11.27
N THR A 439 -0.11 -8.26 -10.43
CA THR A 439 -0.12 -9.69 -10.83
C THR A 439 -1.54 -10.18 -11.05
N ILE A 440 -2.49 -9.78 -10.19
CA ILE A 440 -3.91 -10.13 -10.34
C ILE A 440 -4.44 -9.54 -11.67
N LEU A 441 -4.18 -8.26 -11.93
CA LEU A 441 -4.56 -7.62 -13.20
C LEU A 441 -3.92 -8.33 -14.39
N ALA A 442 -2.59 -8.49 -14.38
CA ALA A 442 -1.87 -9.13 -15.47
C ALA A 442 -2.41 -10.53 -15.74
N PHE A 443 -2.67 -11.32 -14.70
CA PHE A 443 -3.27 -12.65 -14.86
C PHE A 443 -4.64 -12.58 -15.55
N GLY A 444 -5.51 -11.64 -15.19
CA GLY A 444 -6.81 -11.46 -15.85
C GLY A 444 -6.72 -11.21 -17.36
N TYR A 445 -5.79 -10.36 -17.78
CA TYR A 445 -5.55 -10.10 -19.21
C TYR A 445 -4.90 -11.29 -19.92
N LEU A 446 -4.03 -12.02 -19.23
CA LEU A 446 -3.25 -13.09 -19.81
C LEU A 446 -3.97 -14.44 -19.81
N ALA A 447 -4.92 -14.68 -18.90
CA ALA A 447 -5.61 -15.96 -18.74
C ALA A 447 -6.19 -16.51 -20.07
N PRO A 448 -6.86 -15.70 -20.93
CA PRO A 448 -7.32 -16.18 -22.24
C PRO A 448 -6.18 -16.63 -23.17
N HIS A 449 -4.98 -16.09 -22.99
CA HIS A 449 -3.78 -16.33 -23.80
C HIS A 449 -2.90 -17.45 -23.22
N LEU A 450 -3.17 -17.91 -21.99
CA LEU A 450 -2.45 -19.03 -21.38
C LEU A 450 -2.74 -20.36 -22.08
N GLY A 451 -3.77 -20.45 -22.94
CA GLY A 451 -4.05 -21.60 -23.79
C GLY A 451 -3.22 -21.65 -25.08
N LEU A 452 -2.42 -20.63 -25.40
CA LEU A 452 -1.63 -20.58 -26.64
C LEU A 452 -0.62 -21.73 -26.73
N GLU A 453 -0.28 -22.11 -27.97
CA GLU A 453 0.71 -23.13 -28.26
C GLU A 453 2.06 -22.84 -27.56
N ARG A 454 2.75 -23.92 -27.18
CA ARG A 454 4.03 -23.87 -26.46
C ARG A 454 5.05 -22.95 -27.16
N GLU A 455 5.09 -22.97 -28.49
CA GLU A 455 6.04 -22.16 -29.26
C GLU A 455 5.75 -20.65 -29.16
N ALA A 456 4.48 -20.25 -29.18
CA ALA A 456 4.07 -18.86 -28.98
C ALA A 456 4.44 -18.36 -27.58
N LYS A 457 4.25 -19.20 -26.55
CA LYS A 457 4.67 -18.89 -25.17
C LYS A 457 6.19 -18.70 -25.06
N ILE A 458 6.97 -19.58 -25.70
CA ILE A 458 8.44 -19.48 -25.71
C ILE A 458 8.90 -18.21 -26.42
N ARG A 459 8.28 -17.84 -27.56
CA ARG A 459 8.61 -16.58 -28.24
C ARG A 459 8.29 -15.35 -27.39
N PHE A 460 7.10 -15.29 -26.79
CA PHE A 460 6.73 -14.19 -25.88
C PHE A 460 7.68 -14.07 -24.69
N LEU A 461 8.03 -15.22 -24.07
CA LEU A 461 8.98 -15.25 -22.98
C LEU A 461 10.38 -14.79 -23.42
N GLY A 462 10.82 -15.21 -24.61
CA GLY A 462 12.09 -14.80 -25.21
C GLY A 462 12.20 -13.29 -25.39
N TRP A 463 11.13 -12.64 -25.90
CA TRP A 463 11.07 -11.18 -26.00
C TRP A 463 11.12 -10.49 -24.63
N GLY A 464 10.41 -11.03 -23.63
CA GLY A 464 10.43 -10.51 -22.26
C GLY A 464 11.81 -10.60 -21.62
N ILE A 465 12.50 -11.74 -21.77
CA ILE A 465 13.86 -11.94 -21.26
C ILE A 465 14.84 -11.02 -21.99
N ALA A 466 14.77 -10.92 -23.31
CA ALA A 466 15.63 -10.05 -24.10
C ALA A 466 15.46 -8.58 -23.66
N ALA A 467 14.22 -8.12 -23.49
CA ALA A 467 13.94 -6.79 -22.95
C ALA A 467 14.55 -6.61 -21.55
N ALA A 468 14.33 -7.55 -20.62
CA ALA A 468 14.89 -7.49 -19.28
C ALA A 468 16.43 -7.41 -19.27
N ILE A 469 17.11 -8.17 -20.15
CA ILE A 469 18.58 -8.11 -20.30
C ILE A 469 19.02 -6.73 -20.80
N VAL A 470 18.39 -6.20 -21.86
CA VAL A 470 18.70 -4.86 -22.40
C VAL A 470 18.57 -3.80 -21.30
N ILE A 471 17.51 -3.91 -20.50
CA ILE A 471 17.24 -3.00 -19.40
C ILE A 471 18.31 -3.14 -18.29
N LEU A 472 18.64 -4.37 -17.86
CA LEU A 472 19.69 -4.62 -16.86
C LEU A 472 21.07 -4.13 -17.30
N VAL A 473 21.45 -4.37 -18.56
CA VAL A 473 22.71 -3.88 -19.14
C VAL A 473 22.72 -2.36 -19.17
N SER A 474 21.60 -1.73 -19.54
CA SER A 474 21.45 -0.27 -19.52
C SER A 474 21.59 0.28 -18.10
N ALA A 475 21.02 -0.40 -17.10
CA ALA A 475 21.20 -0.07 -15.68
C ALA A 475 22.69 -0.08 -15.30
N GLU A 476 23.38 -1.17 -15.64
CA GLU A 476 24.78 -1.39 -15.26
C GLU A 476 25.72 -0.40 -15.96
N MET A 477 25.47 -0.09 -17.23
CA MET A 477 26.20 0.98 -17.92
C MET A 477 25.97 2.33 -17.25
N LEU A 478 24.74 2.59 -16.79
CA LEU A 478 24.37 3.80 -16.07
C LEU A 478 24.86 3.81 -14.61
N THR A 479 25.31 2.72 -14.00
CA THR A 479 25.82 2.71 -12.61
C THR A 479 27.34 2.78 -12.52
N ARG A 480 28.06 2.44 -13.60
CA ARG A 480 29.53 2.59 -13.65
C ARG A 480 29.92 4.04 -13.34
N ARG A 481 30.70 4.24 -12.27
CA ARG A 481 31.34 5.52 -11.99
C ARG A 481 32.51 5.67 -12.97
N PRO A 482 32.70 6.83 -13.63
CA PRO A 482 33.93 7.07 -14.36
C PRO A 482 35.08 6.93 -13.37
N LYS A 483 36.06 6.06 -13.69
CA LYS A 483 37.30 5.99 -12.91
C LYS A 483 37.94 7.37 -13.03
N VAL A 484 37.81 8.18 -11.99
CA VAL A 484 38.61 9.40 -11.87
C VAL A 484 40.05 8.91 -11.83
N HIS A 485 40.80 9.11 -12.91
CA HIS A 485 42.25 9.02 -12.85
C HIS A 485 42.68 10.09 -11.85
N THR A 486 42.94 9.67 -10.61
CA THR A 486 43.77 10.48 -9.72
C THR A 486 45.13 10.58 -10.42
N PRO A 487 45.54 11.76 -10.90
CA PRO A 487 46.88 11.92 -11.44
C PRO A 487 47.85 11.44 -10.36
N HIS A 488 48.77 10.56 -10.75
CA HIS A 488 49.83 10.09 -9.88
C HIS A 488 50.49 11.30 -9.23
N GLU A 489 50.47 11.36 -7.90
CA GLU A 489 51.39 12.21 -7.15
C GLU A 489 52.79 11.79 -7.57
N GLU A 490 53.48 12.68 -8.31
CA GLU A 490 54.90 12.53 -8.57
C GLU A 490 55.62 12.50 -7.21
N PRO A 491 56.43 11.46 -6.91
CA PRO A 491 57.23 11.47 -5.71
C PRO A 491 58.25 12.61 -5.80
N ALA A 492 58.23 13.48 -4.78
CA ALA A 492 59.12 14.62 -4.61
C ALA A 492 60.58 14.20 -4.35
#